data_AF-A0A7X1TZ79-F1
#
_entry.id   AF-A0A7X1TZ79-F1
#
_cell.length_a   1.000
_cell.length_b   1.000
_cell.length_c   1.000
_cell.angle_alpha   90.00
_cell.angle_beta   90.00
_cell.angle_gamma   90.00
#
_symmetry.space_group_name_H-M   'P 1'
#
loop_
_entity.id
_entity.type
_entity.pdbx_description
1 polymer ?
#
loop_
_entity_poly.entity_id
_entity_poly.type
_entity_poly.pdbx_seq_one_letter_code
_entity_poly.pdbx_strand_id
1 'polypeptide(L)' 'MKVEFENEEAWNLMSHIVSRLVDETPLSDSDRARVRRWKSDEMRATSQEMRVLTLKMNEDLQKGMERKAKSQLRKPDWV' A
#
# COMPACT_ATOMS: atom_id res chain seq x y z
N MET A 1 -17.37 6.24 -10.08
CA MET A 1 -16.83 6.19 -8.70
C MET A 1 -15.32 6.12 -8.80
N LYS A 2 -14.61 7.13 -8.28
CA LYS A 2 -13.14 7.12 -8.22
C LYS A 2 -12.76 6.37 -6.94
N VAL A 3 -12.01 5.29 -7.06
CA VAL A 3 -11.48 4.57 -5.90
C VAL A 3 -10.11 5.14 -5.61
N GLU A 4 -9.96 5.77 -4.45
CA GLU A 4 -8.71 6.34 -3.98
C GLU A 4 -8.59 6.11 -2.48
N PHE A 5 -7.36 5.90 -2.02
CA PHE A 5 -7.02 5.83 -0.61
C PHE A 5 -6.86 7.23 -0.05
N GLU A 6 -7.43 7.45 1.13
CA GLU A 6 -7.02 8.52 2.02
C GLU A 6 -5.70 8.17 2.72
N ASN A 7 -5.01 9.18 3.27
CA ASN A 7 -3.72 8.96 3.94
C ASN A 7 -3.82 7.99 5.13
N GLU A 8 -4.92 8.05 5.89
CA GLU A 8 -5.13 7.13 7.02
C GLU A 8 -5.35 5.69 6.55
N GLU A 9 -6.10 5.49 5.47
CA GLU A 9 -6.32 4.18 4.88
C GLU A 9 -5.03 3.58 4.32
N ALA A 10 -4.23 4.40 3.62
CA ALA A 10 -2.92 3.99 3.13
C ALA A 10 -1.98 3.63 4.28
N TRP A 11 -1.99 4.41 5.37
CA TRP A 11 -1.22 4.12 6.57
C TRP A 11 -1.64 2.82 7.25
N ASN A 12 -2.95 2.57 7.35
CA ASN A 12 -3.50 1.34 7.92
C ASN A 12 -3.08 0.11 7.10
N LEU A 13 -3.16 0.21 5.77
CA LEU A 13 -2.74 -0.86 4.87
C LEU A 13 -1.24 -1.15 4.99
N MET A 14 -0.41 -0.10 4.93
CA MET A 14 1.03 -0.23 5.15
C MET A 14 1.33 -0.84 6.52
N SER A 15 0.66 -0.37 7.58
CA SER A 15 0.84 -0.87 8.94
C SER A 15 0.53 -2.35 9.05
N HIS A 16 -0.54 -2.81 8.40
CA HIS A 16 -0.91 -4.22 8.41
C HIS A 16 0.14 -5.09 7.70
N ILE A 17 0.59 -4.66 6.52
CA ILE A 17 1.62 -5.37 5.75
C ILE A 17 2.94 -5.43 6.51
N VAL A 18 3.40 -4.30 7.05
CA VAL A 18 4.68 -4.23 7.79
C VAL A 18 4.62 -5.08 9.05
N SER A 19 3.52 -5.03 9.81
CA SER A 19 3.36 -5.89 11.00
C SER A 19 3.45 -7.37 10.63
N ARG A 20 2.74 -7.79 9.58
CA ARG A 20 2.79 -9.18 9.10
C ARG A 20 4.20 -9.59 8.67
N LEU A 21 4.89 -8.75 7.89
CA LEU A 21 6.25 -9.03 7.45
C LEU A 21 7.23 -9.16 8.62
N VAL A 22 7.13 -8.28 9.62
CA VAL A 22 7.98 -8.31 10.82
C VAL A 22 7.78 -9.59 11.63
N ASP A 23 6.55 -10.10 11.68
CA ASP A 23 6.20 -11.30 12.45
C ASP A 23 6.55 -12.59 11.69
N GLU A 24 6.46 -12.61 10.36
CA GLU A 24 6.76 -13.79 9.52
C GLU A 24 8.24 -13.92 9.15
N THR A 25 9.01 -12.83 9.19
CA THR A 25 10.43 -12.84 8.81
C THR A 25 11.32 -13.19 10.01
N PRO A 26 12.34 -14.08 9.86
CA PRO A 26 13.29 -14.40 10.92
C PRO A 26 14.30 -13.25 11.13
N LEU A 27 13.81 -12.14 11.69
CA LEU A 27 14.63 -11.00 12.09
C LEU A 27 15.18 -11.17 13.51
N SER A 28 16.24 -10.44 13.84
CA SER A 28 16.64 -10.26 15.24
C SER A 28 15.64 -9.36 15.97
N ASP A 29 15.58 -9.42 17.31
CA ASP A 29 14.72 -8.52 18.09
C ASP A 29 15.10 -7.04 17.90
N SER A 30 16.40 -6.77 17.73
CA SER A 30 16.91 -5.44 17.43
C SER A 30 16.34 -4.91 16.11
N ASP A 31 16.36 -5.72 15.06
CA ASP A 31 15.86 -5.33 13.74
C ASP A 31 14.33 -5.15 13.74
N ARG A 32 13.59 -6.05 14.41
CA ARG A 32 12.15 -5.88 14.62
C ARG A 32 11.84 -4.54 15.32
N ALA A 33 12.60 -4.21 16.36
CA ALA A 33 12.43 -2.96 17.09
C ALA A 33 12.79 -1.73 16.26
N ARG A 34 13.77 -1.83 15.34
CA ARG A 34 14.10 -0.74 14.41
C ARG A 34 12.98 -0.49 13.40
N VAL A 35 12.41 -1.54 12.81
CA VAL A 35 11.28 -1.40 11.86
C VAL A 35 10.05 -0.82 12.55
N ARG A 36 9.74 -1.29 13.77
CA ARG A 36 8.61 -0.75 14.55
C ARG A 36 8.80 0.73 14.91
N ARG A 37 10.02 1.15 15.24
CA ARG A 37 10.35 2.57 15.50
C ARG A 37 10.23 3.41 14.24
N TRP A 38 10.83 2.98 13.13
CA TRP A 38 10.69 3.63 11.83
C TRP A 38 9.22 3.88 11.46
N LYS A 39 8.36 2.86 11.62
CA LYS A 39 6.92 2.98 11.35
C LYS A 39 6.25 4.08 12.19
N SER A 40 6.59 4.15 13.48
CA SER A 40 5.98 5.07 14.44
C SER A 40 6.53 6.50 14.36
N ASP A 41 7.80 6.65 14.00
CA ASP A 41 8.48 7.95 14.02
C ASP A 41 8.45 8.66 12.67
N GLU A 42 8.75 7.93 11.59
CA GLU A 42 8.90 8.50 10.25
C GLU A 42 7.63 8.34 9.42
N MET A 43 6.99 7.17 9.49
CA MET A 43 5.81 6.86 8.66
C MET A 43 4.50 7.21 9.35
N ARG A 44 4.39 8.36 10.01
CA ARG A 44 3.12 8.81 10.61
C ARG A 44 2.13 9.22 9.53
N ALA A 45 0.83 9.04 9.74
CA ALA A 45 -0.19 9.38 8.74
C ALA A 45 -0.12 10.84 8.23
N THR A 46 0.40 11.77 9.05
CA THR A 46 0.59 13.18 8.70
C THR A 46 1.92 13.50 8.02
N SER A 47 2.86 12.55 7.98
CA SER A 47 4.23 12.75 7.48
C SER A 47 4.28 12.94 5.96
N GLN A 48 5.35 13.54 5.47
CA GLN A 48 5.53 13.77 4.04
C GLN A 48 5.74 12.46 3.29
N GLU A 49 6.45 11.52 3.91
CA GLU A 49 6.75 10.18 3.42
C GLU A 49 5.45 9.41 3.17
N MET A 50 4.50 9.48 4.10
CA MET A 50 3.19 8.86 3.94
C MET A 50 2.39 9.52 2.80
N ARG A 51 2.44 10.84 2.65
CA ARG A 51 1.78 11.51 1.51
C ARG A 51 2.33 11.03 0.18
N VAL A 52 3.64 10.88 0.07
CA VAL A 52 4.30 10.37 -1.14
C VAL A 52 3.88 8.92 -1.40
N LEU A 53 3.85 8.08 -0.35
CA LEU A 53 3.40 6.70 -0.47
C LEU A 53 1.94 6.61 -0.93
N THR A 54 1.03 7.38 -0.33
CA THR A 54 -0.39 7.43 -0.71
C THR A 54 -0.56 7.85 -2.17
N LEU A 55 0.16 8.88 -2.63
CA LEU A 55 0.13 9.30 -4.03
C LEU A 55 0.55 8.17 -4.97
N LYS A 56 1.64 7.46 -4.65
CA LYS A 56 2.13 6.33 -5.44
C LYS A 56 1.12 5.18 -5.47
N MET A 57 0.52 4.84 -4.33
CA MET A 57 -0.49 3.80 -4.20
C MET A 57 -1.72 4.10 -5.05
N ASN A 58 -2.20 5.35 -5.02
CA ASN A 58 -3.35 5.78 -5.82
C ASN A 58 -3.04 5.76 -7.32
N GLU A 59 -1.83 6.14 -7.72
CA GLU A 59 -1.40 6.04 -9.12
C GLU A 59 -1.41 4.58 -9.61
N ASP A 60 -0.91 3.63 -8.80
CA ASP A 60 -0.89 2.22 -9.16
C ASP A 60 -2.28 1.60 -9.15
N LEU A 61 -3.13 2.00 -8.21
CA LEU A 61 -4.53 1.60 -8.16
C LEU A 61 -5.26 2.05 -9.43
N GLN A 62 -5.08 3.31 -9.84
CA GLN A 62 -5.66 3.83 -11.08
C GLN A 62 -5.20 3.03 -12.30
N LYS A 63 -3.89 2.80 -12.45
CA LYS A 63 -3.34 1.97 -13.54
C LYS A 63 -3.94 0.55 -13.54
N GLY A 64 -4.11 -0.05 -12.37
CA GLY A 64 -4.74 -1.36 -12.21
C GLY A 64 -6.21 -1.36 -12.65
N MET A 65 -6.96 -0.33 -12.29
CA MET A 65 -8.36 -0.17 -12.69
C MET A 65 -8.52 0.05 -14.19
N GLU A 66 -7.67 0.88 -14.80
CA GLU A 66 -7.67 1.10 -16.25
C GLU A 66 -7.38 -0.19 -17.03
N ARG A 67 -6.43 -1.00 -16.57
CA ARG A 67 -6.15 -2.32 -17.16
C ARG A 67 -7.37 -3.24 -17.08
N LYS A 68 -8.02 -3.30 -15.92
CA LYS A 68 -9.24 -4.11 -15.72
C LYS A 68 -10.40 -3.66 -16.61
N ALA A 69 -10.61 -2.35 -16.73
CA ALA A 69 -11.63 -1.79 -17.61
C ALA A 69 -11.39 -2.20 -19.08
N LYS A 70 -10.14 -2.10 -19.55
CA LYS A 70 -9.75 -2.54 -20.91
C LYS A 70 -9.95 -4.05 -21.12
N SER A 71 -9.64 -4.89 -20.12
CA SER A 71 -9.86 -6.33 -20.24
C SER A 71 -11.33 -6.73 -20.24
N GLN A 72 -12.20 -6.01 -19.53
CA GLN A 72 -13.64 -6.30 -19.52
C GLN A 72 -14.32 -5.98 -20.86
N LEU A 73 -13.82 -4.97 -21.58
CA LEU A 73 -14.29 -4.65 -22.94
C LEU A 73 -13.86 -5.72 -23.95
N ARG A 74 -12.73 -6.38 -23.69
CA ARG A 74 -12.18 -7.44 -24.52
C ARG A 74 -12.76 -8.81 -24.11
N LYS A 75 -14.07 -8.99 -24.33
CA LYS A 75 -14.65 -10.35 -24.31
C LYS A 75 -14.03 -11.16 -25.46
N PRO A 76 -13.68 -12.43 -25.25
CA PRO A 76 -13.20 -13.25 -26.34
C PRO A 76 -14.28 -13.38 -27.42
N ASP A 77 -13.86 -13.14 -28.64
CA ASP A 77 -14.60 -13.11 -29.89
C ASP A 77 -14.96 -14.51 -30.43
N TRP A 78 -14.86 -15.55 -29.61
CA TRP A 78 -15.10 -16.96 -29.99
C TRP A 78 -16.41 -17.54 -29.44
N VAL A 79 -17.51 -16.77 -29.50
CA VAL A 79 -18.89 -17.31 -29.46
C VAL A 79 -19.57 -17.00 -30.78
#